data_AF-A0A645GQR3-F1
#
_entry.id   AF-A0A645GQR3-F1
#
_cell.length_a   1.000
_cell.length_b   1.000
_cell.length_c   1.000
_cell.angle_alpha   90.00
_cell.angle_beta   90.00
_cell.angle_gamma   90.00
#
_symmetry.space_group_name_H-M   'P 1'
#
loop_
_entity.id
_entity.type
_entity.pdbx_description
1 polymer ?
#
loop_
_entity_poly.entity_id
_entity_poly.type
_entity_poly.pdbx_seq_one_letter_code
_entity_poly.pdbx_strand_id
1 'polypeptide(L)'
;MVKYKFEDKVIYIFDNHNHAFYFWIKSLKNKEFNKGCKLVHVDQHKDMREPNHYNVNIDSLNDVFMYTNEVLNVGNFIQPALKKEIFSQVTIIDSSYGFDAKIDGEYVLDIDLDIFSKDMDYIPYDFRLNKIKELIQGAKVITVATSPYFIEQDHAIKVLKELFNCDIIV
;
A
#
# COMPACT_ATOMS: atom_id res chain seq x y z
N MET A 1 12.14 5.60 -5.00
CA MET A 1 11.66 4.20 -4.89
C MET A 1 12.81 3.29 -4.51
N VAL A 2 12.66 2.54 -3.43
CA VAL A 2 13.52 1.39 -3.08
C VAL A 2 12.74 0.12 -3.38
N LYS A 3 13.34 -0.83 -4.11
CA LYS A 3 12.80 -2.18 -4.29
C LYS A 3 13.65 -3.12 -3.44
N TYR A 4 13.01 -3.85 -2.54
CA TYR A 4 13.65 -4.84 -1.68
C TYR A 4 12.95 -6.19 -1.83
N LYS A 5 13.71 -7.28 -1.77
CA LYS A 5 13.17 -8.63 -1.66
C LYS A 5 13.28 -9.05 -0.20
N PHE A 6 12.15 -9.22 0.46
CA PHE A 6 12.06 -9.80 1.79
C PHE A 6 11.50 -11.20 1.64
N GLU A 7 12.29 -12.22 1.97
CA GLU A 7 11.95 -13.62 1.70
C GLU A 7 11.69 -13.83 0.18
N ASP A 8 10.54 -14.39 -0.19
CA ASP A 8 10.05 -14.56 -1.55
C ASP A 8 9.14 -13.41 -2.03
N LYS A 9 8.97 -12.36 -1.21
CA LYS A 9 8.03 -11.25 -1.46
C LYS A 9 8.71 -10.06 -2.09
N VAL A 10 7.92 -9.34 -2.90
CA VAL A 10 8.34 -8.09 -3.51
C VAL A 10 7.81 -6.91 -2.71
N ILE A 11 8.73 -6.04 -2.28
CA ILE A 11 8.39 -4.83 -1.53
C ILE A 11 8.81 -3.61 -2.34
N TYR A 12 7.86 -2.68 -2.50
CA TYR A 12 8.09 -1.36 -3.10
C TYR A 12 7.89 -0.29 -2.03
N ILE A 13 8.89 0.57 -1.88
CA ILE A 13 8.86 1.68 -0.91
C ILE A 13 9.04 2.99 -1.68
N PHE A 14 8.13 3.93 -1.47
CA PHE A 14 8.05 5.20 -2.17
C PHE A 14 7.46 6.30 -1.26
N ASP A 15 7.50 7.54 -1.73
CA ASP A 15 7.07 8.71 -0.97
C ASP A 15 5.55 8.87 -0.99
N ASN A 16 4.96 9.14 -2.16
CA ASN A 16 3.55 9.45 -2.31
C ASN A 16 2.72 8.18 -2.56
N HIS A 17 1.62 8.05 -1.83
CA HIS A 17 0.84 6.81 -1.81
C HIS A 17 0.24 6.39 -3.15
N ASN A 18 -0.15 7.35 -4.00
CA ASN A 18 -0.68 7.05 -5.33
C ASN A 18 0.28 6.24 -6.23
N HIS A 19 1.58 6.27 -5.96
CA HIS A 19 2.56 5.45 -6.69
C HIS A 19 2.32 3.94 -6.53
N ALA A 20 1.58 3.52 -5.50
CA ALA A 20 1.14 2.14 -5.33
C ALA A 20 0.46 1.59 -6.60
N PHE A 21 -0.38 2.41 -7.26
CA PHE A 21 -1.09 2.02 -8.48
C PHE A 21 -0.16 1.52 -9.59
N TYR A 22 0.94 2.24 -9.84
CA TYR A 22 1.94 1.84 -10.82
C TYR A 22 2.60 0.51 -10.43
N PHE A 23 2.96 0.35 -9.17
CA PHE A 23 3.64 -0.86 -8.70
C PHE A 23 2.74 -2.09 -8.67
N TRP A 24 1.44 -1.93 -8.38
CA TRP A 24 0.49 -3.04 -8.51
C TRP A 24 0.40 -3.53 -9.94
N ILE A 25 0.30 -2.63 -10.92
CA ILE A 25 0.21 -3.03 -12.34
C ILE A 25 1.53 -3.66 -12.80
N LYS A 26 2.68 -3.09 -12.42
CA LYS A 26 3.99 -3.67 -12.70
C LYS A 26 4.12 -5.09 -12.15
N SER A 27 3.67 -5.30 -10.92
CA SER A 27 3.74 -6.60 -10.24
C SER A 27 2.77 -7.62 -10.86
N LEU A 28 1.57 -7.17 -11.24
CA LEU A 28 0.60 -7.99 -11.97
C LEU A 28 1.17 -8.46 -13.32
N LYS A 29 1.83 -7.57 -14.08
CA LYS A 29 2.48 -7.92 -15.35
C LYS A 29 3.64 -8.91 -15.17
N ASN A 30 4.31 -8.85 -14.03
CA ASN A 30 5.35 -9.81 -13.63
C ASN A 30 4.78 -11.13 -13.08
N LYS A 31 3.45 -11.27 -12.98
CA LYS A 31 2.75 -12.43 -12.37
C LYS A 31 3.12 -12.65 -10.91
N GLU A 32 3.40 -11.56 -10.18
CA GLU A 32 3.72 -11.59 -8.74
C GLU A 32 2.46 -11.80 -7.88
N PHE A 33 1.27 -11.57 -8.44
CA PHE A 33 -0.04 -11.92 -7.86
C PHE A 33 -1.08 -12.11 -8.99
N ASN A 34 -2.26 -12.65 -8.66
CA ASN A 34 -3.34 -12.90 -9.61
C ASN A 34 -4.31 -11.70 -9.71
N LYS A 35 -4.70 -11.36 -10.95
CA LYS A 35 -5.73 -10.34 -11.19
C LYS A 35 -7.03 -10.71 -10.46
N GLY A 36 -7.65 -9.76 -9.78
CA GLY A 36 -8.87 -9.98 -9.00
C GLY A 36 -8.64 -10.53 -7.59
N CYS A 37 -7.39 -10.61 -7.11
CA CYS A 37 -7.11 -10.83 -5.70
C CYS A 37 -7.63 -9.63 -4.84
N LYS A 38 -7.49 -9.73 -3.52
CA LYS A 38 -7.94 -8.66 -2.61
C LYS A 38 -6.83 -7.61 -2.41
N LEU A 39 -7.22 -6.38 -2.13
CA LEU A 39 -6.33 -5.37 -1.57
C LEU A 39 -6.60 -5.25 -0.07
N VAL A 40 -5.56 -5.29 0.75
CA VAL A 40 -5.61 -4.87 2.16
C VAL A 40 -4.85 -3.56 2.25
N HIS A 41 -5.55 -2.49 2.63
CA HIS A 41 -5.01 -1.13 2.67
C HIS A 41 -5.01 -0.65 4.13
N VAL A 42 -3.82 -0.37 4.65
CA VAL A 42 -3.56 0.05 6.03
C VAL A 42 -3.08 1.50 5.98
N ASP A 43 -3.87 2.43 6.50
CA ASP A 43 -3.70 3.86 6.27
C ASP A 43 -4.56 4.64 7.28
N GLN A 44 -4.19 5.86 7.68
CA GLN A 44 -5.09 6.77 8.40
C GLN A 44 -6.33 7.17 7.57
N HIS A 45 -6.23 7.10 6.25
CA HIS A 45 -7.21 7.48 5.25
C HIS A 45 -7.77 6.26 4.49
N LYS A 46 -8.71 6.52 3.59
CA LYS A 46 -9.38 5.46 2.81
C LYS A 46 -8.92 5.41 1.37
N ASP A 47 -8.46 6.54 0.82
CA ASP A 47 -7.98 6.71 -0.55
C ASP A 47 -8.89 6.22 -1.69
N MET A 48 -10.19 6.31 -1.42
CA MET A 48 -11.29 5.88 -2.28
C MET A 48 -12.01 7.03 -3.01
N ARG A 49 -11.43 8.23 -3.09
CA ARG A 49 -12.05 9.33 -3.85
C ARG A 49 -12.04 9.01 -5.35
N GLU A 50 -12.94 9.65 -6.08
CA GLU A 50 -13.00 9.53 -7.53
C GLU A 50 -11.87 10.35 -8.19
N PRO A 51 -11.16 9.80 -9.19
CA PRO A 51 -10.26 10.58 -10.03
C PRO A 51 -11.03 11.41 -11.07
N ASN A 52 -10.33 12.32 -11.76
CA ASN A 52 -10.93 13.11 -12.84
C ASN A 52 -11.47 12.23 -14.00
N HIS A 53 -10.83 11.09 -14.28
CA HIS A 53 -11.29 10.11 -15.25
C HIS A 53 -10.63 8.74 -15.01
N TYR A 54 -11.17 7.68 -15.62
CA TYR A 54 -10.68 6.29 -15.52
C TYR A 54 -9.89 5.80 -16.76
N ASN A 55 -9.53 6.73 -17.64
CA ASN A 55 -8.88 6.45 -18.91
C ASN A 55 -7.40 6.13 -18.68
N VAL A 56 -7.10 4.83 -18.56
CA VAL A 56 -5.74 4.28 -18.50
C VAL A 56 -5.71 2.92 -19.18
N ASN A 57 -4.68 2.71 -20.00
CA ASN A 57 -4.32 1.43 -20.59
C ASN A 57 -3.34 0.71 -19.66
N ILE A 58 -3.86 -0.23 -18.87
CA ILE A 58 -3.07 -1.00 -17.90
C ILE A 58 -2.03 -1.93 -18.55
N ASP A 59 -2.13 -2.20 -19.86
CA ASP A 59 -1.14 -2.98 -20.59
C ASP A 59 0.10 -2.15 -20.95
N SER A 60 0.04 -0.82 -20.89
CA SER A 60 1.17 0.09 -21.13
C SER A 60 1.69 0.66 -19.81
N LEU A 61 2.86 0.22 -19.35
CA LEU A 61 3.45 0.76 -18.12
C LEU A 61 3.79 2.27 -18.26
N ASN A 62 4.05 2.74 -19.48
CA ASN A 62 4.23 4.17 -19.71
C ASN A 62 2.93 4.95 -19.49
N ASP A 63 1.81 4.44 -19.99
CA ASP A 63 0.51 5.10 -19.79
C ASP A 63 0.10 5.08 -18.31
N VAL A 64 0.33 3.94 -17.64
CA VAL A 64 0.11 3.82 -16.19
C VAL A 64 0.98 4.80 -15.40
N PHE A 65 2.25 4.97 -15.78
CA PHE A 65 3.14 5.93 -15.16
C PHE A 65 2.62 7.36 -15.31
N MET A 66 2.22 7.76 -16.51
CA MET A 66 1.65 9.09 -16.77
C MET A 66 0.36 9.29 -15.98
N TYR A 67 -0.57 8.34 -16.07
CA TYR A 67 -1.84 8.38 -15.34
C TYR A 67 -1.63 8.50 -13.81
N THR A 68 -0.68 7.75 -13.25
CA THR A 68 -0.36 7.79 -11.82
C THR A 68 0.13 9.16 -11.38
N ASN A 69 0.90 9.87 -12.21
CA ASN A 69 1.53 11.13 -11.83
C ASN A 69 0.72 12.37 -12.24
N GLU A 70 -0.12 12.27 -13.28
CA GLU A 70 -0.83 13.43 -13.84
C GLU A 70 -2.33 13.44 -13.52
N VAL A 71 -2.92 12.28 -13.16
CA VAL A 71 -4.36 12.15 -12.90
C VAL A 71 -4.64 11.73 -11.46
N LEU A 72 -3.83 10.81 -10.93
CA LEU A 72 -4.00 10.34 -9.56
C LEU A 72 -3.32 11.25 -8.55
N ASN A 73 -3.88 11.28 -7.35
CA ASN A 73 -3.28 11.83 -6.14
C ASN A 73 -3.46 10.82 -5.01
N VAL A 74 -2.87 11.13 -3.85
CA VAL A 74 -2.90 10.24 -2.69
C VAL A 74 -4.32 9.79 -2.32
N GLY A 75 -5.36 10.61 -2.53
CA GLY A 75 -6.71 10.23 -2.12
C GLY A 75 -7.55 9.41 -3.10
N ASN A 76 -7.09 9.06 -4.31
CA ASN A 76 -7.99 8.56 -5.38
C ASN A 76 -7.48 7.39 -6.25
N PHE A 77 -6.40 6.71 -5.85
CA PHE A 77 -5.74 5.70 -6.68
C PHE A 77 -6.34 4.29 -6.58
N ILE A 78 -7.11 3.99 -5.52
CA ILE A 78 -7.73 2.68 -5.31
C ILE A 78 -8.91 2.46 -6.26
N GLN A 79 -9.74 3.48 -6.49
CA GLN A 79 -10.92 3.39 -7.35
C GLN A 79 -10.58 2.92 -8.79
N PRO A 80 -9.56 3.48 -9.47
CA PRO A 80 -9.06 2.95 -10.74
C PRO A 80 -8.68 1.46 -10.68
N ALA A 81 -8.03 1.02 -9.60
CA ALA A 81 -7.59 -0.37 -9.46
C ALA A 81 -8.78 -1.34 -9.38
N LEU A 82 -9.83 -0.96 -8.64
CA LEU A 82 -11.08 -1.70 -8.58
C LEU A 82 -11.80 -1.68 -9.93
N LYS A 83 -11.91 -0.51 -10.58
CA LYS A 83 -12.60 -0.37 -11.87
C LYS A 83 -11.94 -1.14 -13.01
N LYS A 84 -10.62 -1.33 -12.94
CA LYS A 84 -9.83 -2.13 -13.88
C LYS A 84 -9.72 -3.61 -13.46
N GLU A 85 -10.41 -3.98 -12.38
CA GLU A 85 -10.45 -5.34 -11.81
C GLU A 85 -9.06 -5.86 -11.44
N ILE A 86 -8.12 -4.98 -11.15
CA ILE A 86 -6.81 -5.37 -10.60
C ILE A 86 -7.05 -6.08 -9.27
N PHE A 87 -7.93 -5.50 -8.46
CA PHE A 87 -8.45 -6.07 -7.23
C PHE A 87 -9.96 -6.25 -7.34
N SER A 88 -10.48 -7.32 -6.73
CA SER A 88 -11.92 -7.57 -6.65
C SER A 88 -12.62 -6.77 -5.56
N GLN A 89 -11.91 -6.48 -4.48
CA GLN A 89 -12.39 -5.73 -3.33
C GLN A 89 -11.21 -5.17 -2.53
N VAL A 90 -11.51 -4.19 -1.68
CA VAL A 90 -10.56 -3.62 -0.72
C VAL A 90 -11.05 -3.85 0.72
N THR A 91 -10.14 -4.27 1.59
CA THR A 91 -10.32 -4.22 3.04
C THR A 91 -9.50 -3.05 3.57
N ILE A 92 -10.20 -2.08 4.16
CA ILE A 92 -9.59 -0.86 4.71
C ILE A 92 -9.36 -1.05 6.21
N ILE A 93 -8.13 -0.77 6.65
CA ILE A 93 -7.71 -0.79 8.04
C ILE A 93 -7.26 0.62 8.42
N ASP A 94 -8.24 1.43 8.84
CA ASP A 94 -8.09 2.86 9.19
C ASP A 94 -8.36 3.16 10.66
N SER A 95 -8.66 2.12 11.44
CA SER A 95 -9.13 2.24 12.81
C SER A 95 -8.90 0.95 13.58
N SER A 96 -9.10 0.99 14.91
CA SER A 96 -9.00 -0.20 15.77
C SER A 96 -9.92 -1.34 15.29
N TYR A 97 -11.13 -1.04 14.83
CA TYR A 97 -12.06 -2.03 14.27
C TYR A 97 -11.55 -2.65 12.96
N GLY A 98 -10.82 -1.88 12.14
CA GLY A 98 -10.22 -2.39 10.91
C GLY A 98 -9.20 -3.50 11.18
N PHE A 99 -8.46 -3.43 12.28
CA PHE A 99 -7.48 -4.45 12.66
C PHE A 99 -8.08 -5.80 13.07
N ASP A 100 -9.40 -5.86 13.32
CA ASP A 100 -10.13 -7.10 13.58
C ASP A 100 -10.59 -7.80 12.28
N ALA A 101 -10.36 -7.18 11.11
CA ALA A 101 -10.76 -7.74 9.83
C ALA A 101 -10.05 -9.08 9.55
N LYS A 102 -10.83 -10.10 9.20
CA LYS A 102 -10.30 -11.40 8.77
C LYS A 102 -9.93 -11.36 7.30
N ILE A 103 -8.65 -11.57 7.01
CA ILE A 103 -8.11 -11.57 5.65
C ILE A 103 -7.93 -13.02 5.19
N ASP A 104 -8.85 -13.46 4.34
CA ASP A 104 -8.79 -14.79 3.72
C ASP A 104 -8.42 -14.70 2.23
N GLY A 105 -7.71 -15.71 1.73
CA GLY A 105 -7.33 -15.81 0.31
C GLY A 105 -6.09 -15.00 -0.06
N GLU A 106 -5.85 -14.86 -1.37
CA GLU A 106 -4.71 -14.10 -1.87
C GLU A 106 -4.97 -12.59 -1.79
N TYR A 107 -3.95 -11.83 -1.36
CA TYR A 107 -4.01 -10.37 -1.31
C TYR A 107 -2.67 -9.68 -1.55
N VAL A 108 -2.77 -8.44 -1.98
CA VAL A 108 -1.70 -7.43 -1.94
C VAL A 108 -1.91 -6.58 -0.69
N LEU A 109 -0.81 -6.29 0.03
CA LEU A 109 -0.82 -5.42 1.18
C LEU A 109 -0.28 -4.04 0.78
N ASP A 110 -1.01 -3.01 1.12
CA ASP A 110 -0.66 -1.62 0.88
C ASP A 110 -0.66 -0.88 2.22
N ILE A 111 0.45 -0.21 2.53
CA ILE A 111 0.71 0.40 3.83
C ILE A 111 1.06 1.87 3.62
N ASP A 112 0.24 2.78 4.11
CA ASP A 112 0.70 4.13 4.43
C ASP A 112 1.30 4.12 5.84
N LEU A 113 2.53 4.65 5.98
CA LEU A 113 3.16 4.77 7.29
C LEU A 113 2.50 5.83 8.18
N ASP A 114 1.63 6.69 7.65
CA ASP A 114 0.82 7.61 8.44
C ASP A 114 -0.16 6.90 9.40
N ILE A 115 -0.38 5.58 9.23
CA ILE A 115 -1.05 4.74 10.25
C ILE A 115 -0.30 4.77 11.59
N PHE A 116 0.97 5.19 11.61
CA PHE A 116 1.81 5.42 12.80
C PHE A 116 2.00 6.91 13.13
N SER A 117 1.22 7.80 12.52
CA SER A 117 1.19 9.22 12.89
C SER A 117 0.64 9.40 14.32
N LYS A 118 0.89 10.60 14.88
CA LYS A 118 0.36 10.98 16.21
C LYS A 118 -1.16 10.95 16.28
N ASP A 119 -1.84 11.21 15.15
CA ASP A 119 -3.31 11.20 15.11
C ASP A 119 -3.87 9.79 15.35
N MET A 120 -3.07 8.77 15.08
CA MET A 120 -3.43 7.36 15.23
C MET A 120 -2.99 6.76 16.59
N ASP A 121 -2.41 7.56 17.51
CA ASP A 121 -1.90 7.10 18.82
C ASP A 121 -2.98 6.60 19.79
N TYR A 122 -4.27 6.82 19.47
CA TYR A 122 -5.36 6.17 20.20
C TYR A 122 -5.34 4.64 20.02
N ILE A 123 -4.68 4.13 18.98
CA ILE A 123 -4.39 2.70 18.79
C ILE A 123 -2.96 2.42 19.28
N PRO A 124 -2.76 1.49 20.23
CA PRO A 124 -1.43 1.20 20.75
C PRO A 124 -0.42 0.85 19.64
N TYR A 125 0.78 1.44 19.70
CA TYR A 125 1.84 1.25 18.71
C TYR A 125 2.19 -0.22 18.49
N ASP A 126 2.49 -0.96 19.57
CA ASP A 126 2.86 -2.39 19.47
C ASP A 126 1.73 -3.24 18.87
N PHE A 127 0.48 -2.86 19.13
CA PHE A 127 -0.68 -3.54 18.54
C PHE A 127 -0.72 -3.33 17.02
N ARG A 128 -0.63 -2.08 16.54
CA ARG A 128 -0.55 -1.75 15.10
C ARG A 128 0.62 -2.49 14.44
N LEU A 129 1.81 -2.39 15.04
CA LEU A 129 3.04 -3.00 14.52
C LEU A 129 2.90 -4.53 14.37
N ASN A 130 2.42 -5.22 15.41
CA ASN A 130 2.27 -6.68 15.39
C ASN A 130 1.21 -7.13 14.39
N LYS A 131 0.08 -6.41 14.29
CA LYS A 131 -0.95 -6.72 13.30
C LYS A 131 -0.47 -6.54 11.86
N ILE A 132 0.27 -5.46 11.58
CA ILE A 132 0.82 -5.24 10.24
C ILE A 132 1.89 -6.31 9.93
N LYS A 133 2.69 -6.76 10.90
CA LYS A 133 3.60 -7.90 10.72
C LYS A 133 2.87 -9.20 10.37
N GLU A 134 1.73 -9.48 10.98
CA GLU A 134 0.88 -10.63 10.60
C GLU A 134 0.40 -10.52 9.15
N LEU A 135 -0.01 -9.33 8.70
CA LEU A 135 -0.41 -9.08 7.31
C LEU A 135 0.77 -9.23 6.32
N ILE A 136 1.97 -8.76 6.69
CA ILE A 136 3.19 -8.91 5.89
C ILE A 136 3.51 -10.40 5.63
N GLN A 137 3.21 -11.28 6.57
CA GLN A 137 3.46 -12.72 6.41
C GLN A 137 2.59 -13.33 5.30
N GLY A 138 1.32 -12.93 5.19
CA GLY A 138 0.36 -13.51 4.24
C GLY A 138 0.31 -12.82 2.87
N ALA A 139 0.86 -11.63 2.73
CA ALA A 139 0.81 -10.84 1.49
C ALA A 139 1.69 -11.43 0.36
N LYS A 140 1.24 -11.28 -0.89
CA LYS A 140 2.04 -11.63 -2.10
C LYS A 140 2.99 -10.52 -2.53
N VAL A 141 2.48 -9.29 -2.51
CA VAL A 141 3.21 -8.07 -2.84
C VAL A 141 2.90 -7.04 -1.76
N ILE A 142 3.90 -6.22 -1.42
CA ILE A 142 3.77 -5.19 -0.41
C ILE A 142 4.17 -3.85 -1.03
N THR A 143 3.28 -2.86 -0.91
CA THR A 143 3.56 -1.46 -1.22
C THR A 143 3.57 -0.64 0.06
N VAL A 144 4.54 0.27 0.20
CA VAL A 144 4.71 1.11 1.38
C VAL A 144 4.94 2.56 0.98
N ALA A 145 4.05 3.45 1.41
CA ALA A 145 4.20 4.90 1.29
C ALA A 145 4.83 5.48 2.55
N THR A 146 5.87 6.30 2.43
CA THR A 146 6.50 6.97 3.57
C THR A 146 5.84 8.29 3.94
N SER A 147 4.95 8.79 3.08
CA SER A 147 4.03 9.90 3.33
C SER A 147 4.65 11.09 4.07
N PRO A 148 5.66 11.75 3.46
CA PRO A 148 6.48 12.78 4.10
C PRO A 148 5.75 14.01 4.62
N TYR A 149 4.50 14.21 4.23
CA TYR A 149 3.65 15.30 4.70
C TYR A 149 2.73 14.91 5.88
N PHE A 150 2.61 13.62 6.18
CA PHE A 150 1.68 13.07 7.15
C PHE A 150 2.36 12.40 8.34
N ILE A 151 3.65 12.04 8.21
CA ILE A 151 4.47 11.47 9.28
C ILE A 151 5.91 11.99 9.25
N GLU A 152 6.48 12.25 10.42
CA GLU A 152 7.89 12.61 10.58
C GLU A 152 8.80 11.52 10.01
N GLN A 153 9.72 11.89 9.10
CA GLN A 153 10.43 10.88 8.30
C GLN A 153 11.42 10.03 9.10
N ASP A 154 12.04 10.58 10.14
CA ASP A 154 12.85 9.77 11.06
C ASP A 154 12.01 8.70 11.77
N HIS A 155 10.76 9.03 12.09
CA HIS A 155 9.82 8.08 12.68
C HIS A 155 9.37 7.04 11.66
N ALA A 156 9.01 7.45 10.44
CA ALA A 156 8.64 6.55 9.35
C ALA A 156 9.77 5.54 9.03
N ILE A 157 11.02 5.99 8.97
CA ILE A 157 12.20 5.13 8.77
C ILE A 157 12.34 4.14 9.93
N LYS A 158 12.16 4.59 11.18
CA LYS A 158 12.20 3.70 12.36
C LYS A 158 11.13 2.61 12.26
N VAL A 159 9.88 2.98 11.97
CA VAL A 159 8.76 2.03 11.80
C VAL A 159 9.07 1.02 10.70
N LEU A 160 9.56 1.50 9.55
CA LEU A 160 9.91 0.65 8.41
C LEU A 160 10.98 -0.39 8.77
N LYS A 161 12.01 0.00 9.53
CA LYS A 161 13.02 -0.92 10.06
C LYS A 161 12.41 -1.95 10.99
N GLU A 162 11.49 -1.54 11.86
CA GLU A 162 10.83 -2.44 12.81
C GLU A 162 9.86 -3.42 12.14
N LEU A 163 9.14 -2.99 11.09
CA LEU A 163 8.21 -3.83 10.33
C LEU A 163 8.93 -4.97 9.60
N PHE A 164 10.05 -4.65 8.94
CA PHE A 164 10.78 -5.62 8.10
C PHE A 164 12.00 -6.22 8.79
N ASN A 165 12.28 -5.84 10.04
CA ASN A 165 13.46 -6.27 10.80
C ASN A 165 14.77 -6.12 9.99
N CYS A 166 14.90 -4.98 9.30
CA CYS A 166 16.02 -4.69 8.41
C CYS A 166 16.77 -3.44 8.87
N ASP A 167 18.09 -3.50 8.88
CA ASP A 167 18.92 -2.30 8.92
C ASP A 167 18.88 -1.63 7.54
N ILE A 168 17.99 -0.65 7.36
CA ILE A 168 18.01 0.18 6.16
C ILE A 168 19.29 1.02 6.22
N ILE A 169 20.27 0.63 5.42
CA ILE A 169 21.49 1.41 5.17
C ILE A 169 21.04 2.60 4.30
N VAL A 170 21.15 3.80 4.88
CA VAL A 170 20.90 5.08 4.20
C VAL A 170 22.16 5.50 3.45
#